data_AF-A0A9W6WQ63-F1
#
_entry.id   AF-A0A9W6WQ63-F1
#
_cell.length_a   1.000
_cell.length_b   1.000
_cell.length_c   1.000
_cell.angle_alpha   90.00
_cell.angle_beta   90.00
_cell.angle_gamma   90.00
#
_symmetry.space_group_name_H-M   'P 1'
#
loop_
_entity.id
_entity.type
_entity.pdbx_description
1 polymer ?
#
loop_
_entity_poly.entity_id
_entity_poly.type
_entity_poly.pdbx_seq_one_letter_code
_entity_poly.pdbx_strand_id
1 'polypeptide(L)'
;MSEFRQATAHVEALEARLALVQESLASSCEDATLEENFIFILTAINGEVDAMMEKFRARCSMVDPVTNTPRFGPKMLAKVQDLLRRYDEVQGVVEEDAPFRLQVEAKINKLSEAEAARKEEQATRERQEKEAQRAAELARAQEQEKLELEARAREAEQQRKEQRRIEELAIAAKLKREQREKERAEEERQRKLEEEERERLNASIPHGKEGLEKAIAMLRESTGSEVCRENWFDADEVGLMVLSNQSLFRQSLQKLAAVVSNICLSPENAAFRHIPKDNVHFHADLGQYVGGHQCLLALGFKELQQVDDTEPKAVFILEPDLSEDFDAWSNWFDELKEMKSLVESKL
;
A
#
# COMPACT_ATOMS: atom_id res chain seq x y z
N MET A 1 -1.90 27.10 -92.54
CA MET A 1 -3.20 27.82 -92.61
C MET A 1 -2.97 29.16 -93.27
N SER A 2 -3.93 29.74 -94.00
CA SER A 2 -3.74 31.09 -94.54
C SER A 2 -3.63 32.10 -93.40
N GLU A 3 -2.70 33.06 -93.48
CA GLU A 3 -2.50 34.12 -92.47
C GLU A 3 -3.82 34.81 -92.08
N PHE A 4 -4.73 34.97 -93.05
CA PHE A 4 -6.07 35.52 -92.82
C PHE A 4 -6.93 34.70 -91.85
N ARG A 5 -6.88 33.36 -91.92
CA ARG A 5 -7.61 32.49 -90.98
C ARG A 5 -7.05 32.59 -89.57
N GLN A 6 -5.73 32.71 -89.44
CA GLN A 6 -5.08 32.90 -88.15
C GLN A 6 -5.46 34.26 -87.55
N ALA A 7 -5.42 35.34 -88.33
CA ALA A 7 -5.85 36.66 -87.90
C ALA A 7 -7.33 36.69 -87.47
N THR A 8 -8.20 35.98 -88.20
CA THR A 8 -9.62 35.84 -87.84
C THR A 8 -9.78 35.14 -86.50
N ALA A 9 -9.07 34.02 -86.27
CA ALA A 9 -9.13 33.30 -85.00
C ALA A 9 -8.60 34.13 -83.81
N HIS A 10 -7.57 34.97 -84.02
CA HIS A 10 -7.08 35.87 -82.98
C HIS A 10 -8.10 36.96 -82.62
N VAL A 11 -8.77 37.56 -83.61
CA VAL A 11 -9.82 38.56 -83.36
C VAL A 11 -11.03 37.92 -82.67
N GLU A 12 -11.47 36.74 -83.10
CA GLU A 12 -12.55 36.00 -82.43
C GLU A 12 -12.19 35.66 -80.97
N ALA A 13 -10.94 35.30 -80.69
CA ALA A 13 -10.46 35.07 -79.33
C ALA A 13 -10.43 36.35 -78.48
N LEU A 14 -10.06 37.48 -79.08
CA LEU A 14 -10.09 38.79 -78.43
C LEU A 14 -11.53 39.23 -78.10
N GLU A 15 -12.45 39.10 -79.05
CA GLU A 15 -13.87 39.38 -78.85
C GLU A 15 -14.47 38.51 -77.75
N ALA A 16 -14.17 37.21 -77.76
CA ALA A 16 -14.65 36.28 -76.73
C ALA A 16 -14.10 36.65 -75.33
N ARG A 17 -12.82 37.00 -75.21
CA ARG A 17 -12.23 37.41 -73.94
C ARG A 17 -12.76 38.77 -73.49
N LEU A 18 -13.02 39.71 -74.41
CA LEU A 18 -13.63 40.99 -74.09
C LEU A 18 -15.04 40.82 -73.55
N ALA A 19 -15.83 39.93 -74.15
CA ALA A 19 -17.17 39.58 -73.66
C ALA A 19 -17.12 39.00 -72.23
N LEU A 20 -16.14 38.12 -71.95
CA LEU A 20 -15.92 37.61 -70.59
C LEU A 20 -15.57 38.74 -69.61
N VAL A 21 -14.66 39.65 -69.96
CA VAL A 21 -14.32 40.80 -69.10
C VAL A 21 -15.54 41.70 -68.86
N GLN A 22 -16.38 41.93 -69.87
CA GLN A 22 -17.62 42.69 -69.75
C GLN A 22 -18.63 42.01 -68.82
N GLU A 23 -18.79 40.69 -68.93
CA GLU A 23 -19.66 39.90 -68.06
C GLU A 23 -19.14 39.90 -66.62
N SER A 24 -17.83 39.68 -66.44
CA SER A 24 -17.17 39.72 -65.14
C SER A 24 -17.25 41.11 -64.51
N LEU A 25 -17.23 42.21 -65.28
CA LEU A 25 -17.47 43.56 -64.79
C LEU A 25 -18.89 43.76 -64.27
N ALA A 26 -19.90 43.28 -65.01
CA ALA A 26 -21.31 43.37 -64.65
C ALA A 26 -21.68 42.48 -63.46
N SER A 27 -21.00 41.34 -63.32
CA SER A 27 -21.19 40.42 -62.20
C SER A 27 -20.62 41.00 -60.89
N SER A 28 -21.34 40.82 -59.79
CA SER A 28 -20.83 41.12 -58.44
C SER A 28 -19.88 40.05 -57.91
N CYS A 29 -19.64 38.98 -58.67
CA CYS A 29 -18.80 37.87 -58.26
C CYS A 29 -17.31 38.21 -58.33
N GLU A 30 -16.54 37.65 -57.40
CA GLU A 30 -15.08 37.68 -57.39
C GLU A 30 -14.57 36.74 -58.47
N ASP A 31 -14.35 37.28 -59.66
CA ASP A 31 -13.86 36.52 -60.79
C ASP A 31 -12.35 36.68 -60.90
N ALA A 32 -11.62 35.69 -60.36
CA ALA A 32 -10.16 35.61 -60.48
C ALA A 32 -9.69 35.60 -61.94
N THR A 33 -10.59 35.29 -62.89
CA THR A 33 -10.26 35.28 -64.31
C THR A 33 -10.33 36.67 -64.95
N LEU A 34 -10.88 37.69 -64.29
CA LEU A 34 -10.98 39.05 -64.81
C LEU A 34 -9.60 39.63 -65.18
N GLU A 35 -8.64 39.52 -64.26
CA GLU A 35 -7.28 40.02 -64.45
C GLU A 35 -6.56 39.23 -65.55
N GLU A 36 -6.64 37.90 -65.52
CA GLU A 36 -6.04 37.03 -66.54
C GLU A 36 -6.58 37.32 -67.95
N ASN A 37 -7.90 37.46 -68.08
CA ASN A 37 -8.57 37.78 -69.34
C ASN A 37 -8.17 39.17 -69.86
N PHE A 38 -8.08 40.16 -68.97
CA PHE A 38 -7.71 41.52 -69.35
C PHE A 38 -6.25 41.64 -69.76
N ILE A 39 -5.32 41.02 -69.01
CA ILE A 39 -3.90 40.94 -69.37
C ILE A 39 -3.70 40.26 -70.73
N PHE A 40 -4.46 39.18 -71.00
CA PHE A 40 -4.40 38.51 -72.28
C PHE A 40 -4.75 39.44 -73.44
N ILE A 41 -5.84 40.22 -73.31
CA ILE A 41 -6.29 41.19 -74.33
C ILE A 41 -5.23 42.27 -74.55
N LEU A 42 -4.70 42.87 -73.47
CA LEU A 42 -3.67 43.90 -73.56
C LEU A 42 -2.38 43.37 -74.21
N THR A 43 -1.97 42.15 -73.87
CA THR A 43 -0.76 41.52 -74.42
C THR A 43 -0.92 41.22 -75.91
N ALA A 44 -2.09 40.74 -76.32
CA ALA A 44 -2.37 40.42 -77.72
C ALA A 44 -2.48 41.69 -78.58
N ILE A 45 -3.13 42.74 -78.08
CA ILE A 45 -3.31 44.02 -78.79
C ILE A 45 -2.02 44.84 -78.82
N ASN A 46 -1.12 44.71 -77.86
CA ASN A 46 0.20 45.37 -77.91
C ASN A 46 1.30 44.47 -78.49
N GLY A 47 0.93 43.32 -79.07
CA GLY A 47 1.86 42.26 -79.46
C GLY A 47 1.69 41.79 -80.89
N GLU A 48 1.70 40.48 -81.08
CA GLU A 48 1.75 39.84 -82.40
C GLU A 48 0.48 40.09 -83.24
N VAL A 49 -0.67 40.31 -82.61
CA VAL A 49 -1.95 40.50 -83.31
C VAL A 49 -1.98 41.89 -83.97
N ASP A 50 -1.53 42.94 -83.31
CA ASP A 50 -1.45 44.29 -83.89
C ASP A 50 -0.49 44.35 -85.08
N ALA A 51 0.71 43.78 -84.92
CA ALA A 51 1.67 43.66 -86.02
C ALA A 51 1.09 42.88 -87.22
N MET A 52 0.18 41.94 -86.98
CA MET A 52 -0.53 41.22 -88.03
C MET A 52 -1.62 42.09 -88.70
N MET A 53 -2.38 42.86 -87.93
CA MET A 53 -3.40 43.77 -88.45
C MET A 53 -2.80 44.92 -89.26
N GLU A 54 -1.68 45.50 -88.82
CA GLU A 54 -0.92 46.51 -89.57
C GLU A 54 -0.46 45.98 -90.94
N LYS A 55 0.00 44.72 -91.02
CA LYS A 55 0.32 44.07 -92.31
C LYS A 55 -0.90 43.96 -93.22
N PHE A 56 -2.09 43.70 -92.68
CA PHE A 56 -3.31 43.67 -93.48
C PHE A 56 -3.74 45.07 -93.94
N ARG A 57 -3.65 46.09 -93.07
CA ARG A 57 -3.87 47.50 -93.43
C ARG A 57 -2.97 47.92 -94.60
N ALA A 58 -1.67 47.65 -94.49
CA ALA A 58 -0.70 47.95 -95.56
C ALA A 58 -1.03 47.22 -96.88
N ARG A 59 -1.40 45.92 -96.81
CA ARG A 59 -1.75 45.13 -98.00
C ARG A 59 -3.05 45.57 -98.67
N CYS A 60 -4.00 46.14 -97.93
CA CYS A 60 -5.23 46.71 -98.50
C CYS A 60 -4.97 47.94 -99.39
N SER A 61 -3.92 48.70 -99.10
CA SER A 61 -3.50 49.86 -99.90
C SER A 61 -2.58 49.51 -101.06
N MET A 62 -2.11 48.26 -101.17
CA MET A 62 -1.25 47.81 -102.26
C MET A 62 -2.06 47.58 -103.54
N VAL A 63 -1.57 48.16 -104.63
CA VAL A 63 -2.07 47.93 -105.99
C VAL A 63 -1.12 46.96 -106.71
N ASP A 64 -1.67 46.04 -107.50
CA ASP A 64 -0.85 45.15 -108.34
C ASP A 64 -0.12 45.99 -109.41
N PRO A 65 1.22 45.92 -109.49
CA PRO A 65 2.01 46.75 -110.38
C PRO A 65 1.78 46.47 -111.87
N VAL A 66 1.20 45.32 -112.23
CA VAL A 66 0.96 44.92 -113.63
C VAL A 66 -0.44 45.27 -114.08
N THR A 67 -1.45 45.03 -113.24
CA THR A 67 -2.86 45.26 -113.61
C THR A 67 -3.40 46.60 -113.12
N ASN A 68 -2.66 47.31 -112.25
CA ASN A 68 -3.09 48.52 -111.56
C ASN A 68 -4.43 48.36 -110.80
N THR A 69 -4.81 47.12 -110.49
CA THR A 69 -6.00 46.79 -109.69
C THR A 69 -5.62 46.49 -108.25
N PRO A 70 -6.52 46.70 -107.27
CA PRO A 70 -6.26 46.36 -105.87
C PRO A 70 -5.81 44.90 -105.72
N ARG A 71 -4.80 44.66 -104.88
CA ARG A 71 -4.21 43.33 -104.68
C ARG A 71 -5.21 42.30 -104.15
N PHE A 72 -6.19 42.74 -103.38
CA PHE A 72 -7.31 41.90 -102.95
C PHE A 72 -8.50 42.08 -103.88
N GLY A 73 -9.05 40.98 -104.38
CA GLY A 73 -10.33 41.00 -105.06
C GLY A 73 -11.45 41.53 -104.15
N PRO A 74 -12.54 42.11 -104.69
CA PRO A 74 -13.56 42.82 -103.92
C PRO A 74 -14.13 42.04 -102.73
N LYS A 75 -14.32 40.73 -102.88
CA LYS A 75 -14.81 39.84 -101.82
C LYS A 75 -13.81 39.65 -100.67
N MET A 76 -12.51 39.57 -100.95
CA MET A 76 -11.48 39.42 -99.92
C MET A 76 -11.20 40.76 -99.25
N LEU A 77 -11.21 41.86 -100.00
CA LEU A 77 -11.06 43.20 -99.46
C LEU A 77 -12.14 43.51 -98.41
N ALA A 78 -13.41 43.21 -98.73
CA ALA A 78 -14.52 43.38 -97.78
C ALA A 78 -14.33 42.56 -96.49
N LYS A 79 -13.79 41.34 -96.59
CA LYS A 79 -13.51 40.49 -95.43
C LYS A 79 -12.35 40.99 -94.56
N VAL A 80 -11.29 41.51 -95.19
CA VAL A 80 -10.16 42.09 -94.47
C VAL A 80 -10.56 43.40 -93.80
N GLN A 81 -11.36 44.24 -94.47
CA GLN A 81 -11.91 45.47 -93.87
C GLN A 81 -12.83 45.18 -92.69
N ASP A 82 -13.68 44.15 -92.79
CA ASP A 82 -14.51 43.70 -91.67
C ASP A 82 -13.67 43.21 -90.48
N LEU A 83 -12.62 42.42 -90.73
CA LEU A 83 -11.69 41.94 -89.70
C LEU A 83 -10.97 43.10 -89.00
N LEU A 84 -10.46 44.06 -89.77
CA LEU A 84 -9.77 45.24 -89.24
C LEU A 84 -10.72 46.10 -88.40
N ARG A 85 -11.95 46.30 -88.88
CA ARG A 85 -12.99 47.02 -88.12
C ARG A 85 -13.26 46.35 -86.77
N ARG A 86 -13.45 45.03 -86.74
CA ARG A 86 -13.69 44.28 -85.49
C ARG A 86 -12.51 44.37 -84.53
N TYR A 87 -11.29 44.31 -85.06
CA TYR A 87 -10.08 44.55 -84.26
C TYR A 87 -10.01 45.98 -83.70
N ASP A 88 -10.30 47.00 -84.52
CA ASP A 88 -10.33 48.41 -84.12
C ASP A 88 -11.39 48.66 -83.03
N GLU A 89 -12.55 47.99 -83.13
CA GLU A 89 -13.61 48.03 -82.11
C GLU A 89 -13.12 47.48 -80.77
N VAL A 90 -12.40 46.35 -80.76
CA VAL A 90 -11.81 45.79 -79.53
C VAL A 90 -10.70 46.72 -79.01
N GLN A 91 -9.81 47.18 -79.88
CA GLN A 91 -8.67 48.05 -79.53
C GLN A 91 -9.15 49.36 -78.89
N GLY A 92 -10.15 50.02 -79.48
CA GLY A 92 -10.71 51.26 -78.94
C GLY A 92 -11.41 51.09 -77.59
N VAL A 93 -11.92 49.89 -77.29
CA VAL A 93 -12.52 49.58 -75.97
C VAL A 93 -11.45 49.41 -74.89
N VAL A 94 -10.22 49.00 -75.23
CA VAL A 94 -9.14 48.74 -74.26
C VAL A 94 -7.99 49.74 -74.28
N GLU A 95 -8.13 50.82 -75.05
CA GLU A 95 -7.17 51.92 -75.10
C GLU A 95 -6.95 52.53 -73.70
N GLU A 96 -5.78 53.09 -73.44
CA GLU A 96 -5.35 53.55 -72.09
C GLU A 96 -6.37 54.44 -71.39
N ASP A 97 -6.97 55.37 -72.13
CA ASP A 97 -7.96 56.32 -71.59
C ASP A 97 -9.41 55.87 -71.79
N ALA A 98 -9.63 54.65 -72.30
CA ALA A 98 -10.97 54.14 -72.54
C ALA A 98 -11.72 53.97 -71.20
N PRO A 99 -12.98 54.45 -71.08
CA PRO A 99 -13.77 54.31 -69.85
C PRO A 99 -13.91 52.86 -69.38
N PHE A 100 -13.90 51.91 -70.31
CA PHE A 100 -13.96 50.49 -70.00
C PHE A 100 -12.69 49.98 -69.31
N ARG A 101 -11.51 50.32 -69.83
CA ARG A 101 -10.22 49.96 -69.23
C ARG A 101 -10.09 50.48 -67.80
N LEU A 102 -10.42 51.75 -67.58
CA LEU A 102 -10.40 52.35 -66.24
C LEU A 102 -11.35 51.62 -65.26
N GLN A 103 -12.50 51.15 -65.73
CA GLN A 103 -13.42 50.36 -64.91
C GLN A 103 -12.86 48.98 -64.57
N VAL A 104 -12.21 48.30 -65.53
CA VAL A 104 -11.56 47.00 -65.30
C VAL A 104 -10.43 47.14 -64.28
N GLU A 105 -9.52 48.09 -64.50
CA GLU A 105 -8.39 48.34 -63.60
C GLU A 105 -8.85 48.72 -62.19
N ALA A 106 -9.87 49.59 -62.07
CA ALA A 106 -10.45 49.92 -60.77
C ALA A 106 -11.09 48.72 -60.07
N LYS A 107 -11.68 47.78 -60.81
CA LYS A 107 -12.26 46.55 -60.24
C LYS A 107 -11.16 45.57 -59.81
N ILE A 108 -10.12 45.38 -60.62
CA ILE A 108 -8.96 44.55 -60.28
C ILE A 108 -8.28 45.07 -59.00
N ASN A 109 -8.04 46.38 -58.91
CA ASN A 109 -7.45 46.99 -57.72
C ASN A 109 -8.31 46.77 -56.48
N LYS A 110 -9.63 46.94 -56.58
CA LYS A 110 -10.56 46.67 -55.47
C LYS A 110 -10.55 45.21 -55.03
N LEU A 111 -10.49 44.26 -55.97
CA LEU A 111 -10.42 42.83 -55.66
C LEU A 111 -9.11 42.49 -54.95
N SER A 112 -7.98 43.05 -55.42
CA SER A 112 -6.67 42.86 -54.81
C SER A 112 -6.60 43.44 -53.38
N GLU A 113 -7.13 44.66 -53.17
CA GLU A 113 -7.24 45.27 -51.85
C GLU A 113 -8.13 44.45 -50.89
N ALA A 114 -9.27 43.95 -51.38
CA ALA A 114 -10.16 43.10 -50.60
C ALA A 114 -9.51 41.76 -50.22
N GLU A 115 -8.76 41.14 -51.14
CA GLU A 115 -8.03 39.91 -50.86
C GLU A 115 -6.90 40.13 -49.85
N ALA A 116 -6.15 41.23 -49.97
CA ALA A 116 -5.13 41.61 -49.01
C ALA A 116 -5.72 41.84 -47.60
N ALA A 117 -6.83 42.56 -47.50
CA ALA A 117 -7.52 42.79 -46.23
C ALA A 117 -8.02 41.48 -45.60
N ARG A 118 -8.57 40.54 -46.40
CA ARG A 118 -8.98 39.21 -45.92
C ARG A 118 -7.79 38.40 -45.41
N LYS A 119 -6.66 38.41 -46.11
CA LYS A 119 -5.43 37.72 -45.67
C LYS A 119 -4.89 38.29 -44.37
N GLU A 120 -4.94 39.61 -44.20
CA GLU A 120 -4.52 40.26 -42.97
C GLU A 120 -5.46 39.93 -41.80
N GLU A 121 -6.78 39.96 -42.02
CA GLU A 121 -7.76 39.56 -41.01
C GLU A 121 -7.58 38.09 -40.61
N GLN A 122 -7.38 37.19 -41.58
CA GLN A 122 -7.11 35.79 -41.28
C GLN A 122 -5.81 35.61 -40.48
N ALA A 123 -4.74 36.31 -40.87
CA ALA A 123 -3.47 36.24 -40.15
C ALA A 123 -3.57 36.77 -38.70
N THR A 124 -4.38 37.81 -38.46
CA THR A 124 -4.61 38.32 -37.10
C THR A 124 -5.43 37.34 -36.26
N ARG A 125 -6.47 36.72 -36.83
CA ARG A 125 -7.25 35.66 -36.16
C ARG A 125 -6.36 34.47 -35.79
N GLU A 126 -5.55 33.97 -36.72
CA GLU A 126 -4.63 32.86 -36.46
C GLU A 126 -3.59 33.19 -35.37
N ARG A 127 -3.12 34.44 -35.31
CA ARG A 127 -2.22 34.88 -34.23
C ARG A 127 -2.92 34.89 -32.89
N GLN A 128 -4.14 35.43 -32.82
CA GLN A 128 -4.94 35.46 -31.58
C GLN A 128 -5.27 34.04 -31.10
N GLU A 129 -5.63 33.12 -32.00
CA GLU A 129 -5.89 31.73 -31.66
C GLU A 129 -4.64 31.03 -31.11
N LYS A 130 -3.47 31.23 -31.75
CA LYS A 130 -2.20 30.67 -31.26
C LYS A 130 -1.81 31.23 -29.90
N GLU A 131 -2.03 32.52 -29.66
CA GLU A 131 -1.76 33.15 -28.37
C GLU A 131 -2.71 32.63 -27.28
N ALA A 132 -4.00 32.50 -27.58
CA ALA A 132 -4.99 31.91 -26.68
C ALA A 132 -4.67 30.43 -26.37
N GLN A 133 -4.24 29.65 -27.36
CA GLN A 133 -3.80 28.26 -27.15
C GLN A 133 -2.59 28.17 -26.23
N ARG A 134 -1.56 29.01 -26.45
CA ARG A 134 -0.37 29.06 -25.58
C ARG A 134 -0.73 29.47 -24.15
N ALA A 135 -1.61 30.45 -23.99
CA ALA A 135 -2.09 30.86 -22.67
C ALA A 135 -2.84 29.73 -21.96
N ALA A 136 -3.70 29.00 -22.67
CA ALA A 136 -4.42 27.85 -22.12
C ALA A 136 -3.49 26.69 -21.76
N GLU A 137 -2.47 26.41 -22.56
CA GLU A 137 -1.47 25.39 -22.27
C GLU A 137 -0.64 25.74 -21.03
N LEU A 138 -0.20 27.00 -20.91
CA LEU A 138 0.51 27.49 -19.74
C LEU A 138 -0.34 27.39 -18.46
N ALA A 139 -1.64 27.73 -18.55
CA ALA A 139 -2.56 27.61 -17.42
C ALA A 139 -2.71 26.14 -16.97
N ARG A 140 -2.85 25.21 -17.92
CA ARG A 140 -2.92 23.76 -17.61
C ARG A 140 -1.64 23.23 -16.98
N ALA A 141 -0.48 23.67 -17.48
CA ALA A 141 0.82 23.27 -16.91
C ALA A 141 0.96 23.75 -15.45
N GLN A 142 0.55 24.99 -15.15
CA GLN A 142 0.57 25.52 -13.79
C GLN A 142 -0.40 24.78 -12.85
N GLU A 143 -1.57 24.39 -13.33
CA GLU A 143 -2.52 23.57 -12.55
C GLU A 143 -1.96 22.17 -12.27
N GLN A 144 -1.34 21.52 -13.27
CA GLN A 144 -0.69 20.22 -13.10
C GLN A 144 0.44 20.29 -12.07
N GLU A 145 1.29 21.30 -12.13
CA GLU A 145 2.38 21.48 -11.16
C GLU A 145 1.86 21.65 -9.73
N LYS A 146 0.79 22.43 -9.54
CA LYS A 146 0.14 22.57 -8.23
C LYS A 146 -0.43 21.25 -7.71
N LEU A 147 -1.09 20.48 -8.57
CA LEU A 147 -1.63 19.17 -8.23
C LEU A 147 -0.53 18.18 -7.84
N GLU A 148 0.59 18.17 -8.57
CA GLU A 148 1.74 17.31 -8.24
C GLU A 148 2.39 17.69 -6.91
N LEU A 149 2.56 18.99 -6.64
CA LEU A 149 3.08 19.48 -5.35
C LEU A 149 2.16 19.11 -4.19
N GLU A 150 0.84 19.25 -4.37
CA GLU A 150 -0.14 18.86 -3.36
C GLU A 150 -0.13 17.34 -3.13
N ALA A 151 -0.05 16.53 -4.18
CA ALA A 151 0.05 15.08 -4.08
C ALA A 151 1.30 14.65 -3.30
N ARG A 152 2.47 15.22 -3.62
CA ARG A 152 3.73 14.96 -2.90
C ARG A 152 3.64 15.37 -1.42
N ALA A 153 3.00 16.50 -1.12
CA ALA A 153 2.81 16.94 0.26
C ALA A 153 1.92 15.98 1.06
N ARG A 154 0.83 15.48 0.46
CA ARG A 154 -0.06 14.48 1.07
C ARG A 154 0.66 13.16 1.31
N GLU A 155 1.43 12.68 0.34
CA GLU A 155 2.24 11.46 0.49
C GLU A 155 3.28 11.61 1.62
N ALA A 156 3.99 12.74 1.68
CA ALA A 156 4.95 13.00 2.76
C ALA A 156 4.29 13.04 4.14
N GLU A 157 3.08 13.61 4.25
CA GLU A 157 2.32 13.60 5.50
C GLU A 157 1.89 12.18 5.90
N GLN A 158 1.42 11.37 4.96
CA GLN A 158 1.06 9.98 5.20
C GLN A 158 2.28 9.15 5.65
N GLN A 159 3.42 9.31 4.99
CA GLN A 159 4.66 8.64 5.38
C GLN A 159 5.09 9.02 6.80
N ARG A 160 4.97 10.30 7.19
CA ARG A 160 5.26 10.73 8.56
C ARG A 160 4.31 10.12 9.58
N LYS A 161 3.01 10.01 9.26
CA LYS A 161 2.03 9.35 10.13
C LYS A 161 2.34 7.87 10.30
N GLU A 162 2.70 7.17 9.22
CA GLU A 162 3.05 5.76 9.27
C GLU A 162 4.36 5.52 10.04
N GLN A 163 5.38 6.37 9.84
CA GLN A 163 6.62 6.31 10.63
C GLN A 163 6.35 6.44 12.13
N ARG A 164 5.51 7.41 12.54
CA ARG A 164 5.12 7.56 13.95
C ARG A 164 4.42 6.32 14.48
N ARG A 165 3.51 5.73 13.70
CA ARG A 165 2.80 4.50 14.09
C ARG A 165 3.77 3.33 14.29
N ILE A 166 4.76 3.18 13.40
CA ILE A 166 5.79 2.15 13.52
C ILE A 166 6.65 2.39 14.76
N GLU A 167 7.05 3.62 15.04
CA GLU A 167 7.82 3.99 16.24
C GLU A 167 7.04 3.69 17.53
N GLU A 168 5.76 4.06 17.59
CA GLU A 168 4.88 3.77 18.73
C GLU A 168 4.72 2.27 18.96
N LEU A 169 4.53 1.49 17.89
CA LEU A 169 4.45 0.03 17.98
C LEU A 169 5.78 -0.59 18.42
N ALA A 170 6.91 -0.06 17.97
CA ALA A 170 8.23 -0.52 18.39
C ALA A 170 8.48 -0.25 19.89
N ILE A 171 8.09 0.93 20.38
CA ILE A 171 8.16 1.28 21.81
C ILE A 171 7.25 0.35 22.63
N ALA A 172 6.00 0.14 22.22
CA ALA A 172 5.07 -0.76 22.90
C ALA A 172 5.57 -2.21 22.92
N ALA A 173 6.13 -2.69 21.81
CA ALA A 173 6.71 -4.03 21.73
C ALA A 173 7.93 -4.18 22.65
N LYS A 174 8.78 -3.15 22.75
CA LYS A 174 9.94 -3.15 23.66
C LYS A 174 9.50 -3.18 25.11
N LEU A 175 8.56 -2.32 25.51
CA LEU A 175 7.99 -2.31 26.86
C LEU A 175 7.38 -3.66 27.24
N LYS A 176 6.66 -4.30 26.31
CA LYS A 176 6.07 -5.63 26.53
C LYS A 176 7.12 -6.73 26.67
N ARG A 177 8.25 -6.64 25.97
CA ARG A 177 9.37 -7.58 26.13
C ARG A 177 10.05 -7.41 27.48
N GLU A 178 10.33 -6.17 27.88
CA GLU A 178 10.91 -5.86 29.20
C GLU A 178 9.99 -6.31 30.34
N GLN A 179 8.67 -6.12 30.21
CA GLN A 179 7.71 -6.58 31.19
C GLN A 179 7.73 -8.11 31.32
N ARG A 180 7.69 -8.86 30.22
CA ARG A 180 7.78 -10.33 30.24
C ARG A 180 9.11 -10.85 30.78
N GLU A 181 10.19 -10.10 30.59
CA GLU A 181 11.49 -10.45 31.15
C GLU A 181 11.51 -10.24 32.67
N LYS A 182 10.92 -9.15 33.16
CA LYS A 182 10.72 -8.93 34.61
C LYS A 182 9.82 -9.99 35.23
N GLU A 183 8.68 -10.29 34.61
CA GLU A 183 7.76 -11.33 35.08
C GLU A 183 8.46 -12.70 35.15
N ARG A 184 9.20 -13.10 34.10
CA ARG A 184 9.99 -14.35 34.13
C ARG A 184 11.08 -14.34 35.19
N ALA A 185 11.77 -13.22 35.40
CA ALA A 185 12.79 -13.10 36.43
C ALA A 185 12.20 -13.15 37.85
N GLU A 186 11.01 -12.60 38.07
CA GLU A 186 10.28 -12.70 39.33
C GLU A 186 9.77 -14.12 39.58
N GLU A 187 9.19 -14.78 38.59
CA GLU A 187 8.78 -16.19 38.66
C GLU A 187 9.98 -17.11 38.95
N GLU A 188 11.13 -16.91 38.29
CA GLU A 188 12.33 -17.70 38.55
C GLU A 188 12.86 -17.47 39.98
N ARG A 189 12.80 -16.24 40.48
CA ARG A 189 13.15 -15.93 41.88
C ARG A 189 12.20 -16.62 42.85
N GLN A 190 10.90 -16.59 42.60
CA GLN A 190 9.91 -17.27 43.43
C GLN A 190 10.17 -18.78 43.45
N ARG A 191 10.40 -19.39 42.29
CA ARG A 191 10.73 -20.83 42.20
C ARG A 191 11.98 -21.19 42.99
N LYS A 192 13.04 -20.36 42.93
CA LYS A 192 14.26 -20.59 43.71
C LYS A 192 14.00 -20.49 45.21
N LEU A 193 13.23 -19.50 45.66
CA LEU A 193 12.88 -19.37 47.08
C LEU A 193 12.04 -20.56 47.56
N GLU A 194 11.06 -21.00 46.79
CA GLU A 194 10.27 -22.19 47.11
C GLU A 194 11.14 -23.46 47.15
N GLU A 195 12.11 -23.60 46.24
CA GLU A 195 13.06 -24.71 46.23
C GLU A 195 13.98 -24.68 47.45
N GLU A 196 14.57 -23.54 47.78
CA GLU A 196 15.39 -23.35 48.99
C GLU A 196 14.61 -23.64 50.28
N GLU A 197 13.35 -23.19 50.37
CA GLU A 197 12.49 -23.51 51.52
C GLU A 197 12.20 -25.01 51.63
N ARG A 198 11.96 -25.69 50.49
CA ARG A 198 11.77 -27.15 50.50
C ARG A 198 13.04 -27.89 50.92
N GLU A 199 14.19 -27.51 50.39
CA GLU A 199 15.47 -28.11 50.80
C GLU A 199 15.71 -27.91 52.30
N ARG A 200 15.42 -26.71 52.81
CA ARG A 200 15.50 -26.41 54.24
C ARG A 200 14.54 -27.27 55.06
N LEU A 201 13.31 -27.47 54.60
CA LEU A 201 12.33 -28.33 55.26
C LEU A 201 12.80 -29.80 55.26
N ASN A 202 13.25 -30.31 54.12
CA ASN A 202 13.80 -31.67 54.00
C ASN A 202 15.02 -31.88 54.91
N ALA A 203 15.84 -30.85 55.15
CA ALA A 203 16.98 -30.89 56.06
C ALA A 203 16.64 -30.59 57.54
N SER A 204 15.38 -30.24 57.85
CA SER A 204 15.00 -29.78 59.19
C SER A 204 15.06 -30.86 60.27
N ILE A 205 14.98 -32.14 59.87
CA ILE A 205 15.05 -33.29 60.77
C ILE A 205 15.92 -34.40 60.15
N PRO A 206 16.77 -35.05 60.95
CA PRO A 206 17.57 -36.17 60.48
C PRO A 206 16.67 -37.36 60.09
N HIS A 207 17.04 -38.09 59.04
CA HIS A 207 16.35 -39.33 58.69
C HIS A 207 16.64 -40.44 59.71
N GLY A 208 15.68 -41.33 59.91
CA GLY A 208 15.82 -42.52 60.75
C GLY A 208 15.27 -42.36 62.16
N LYS A 209 15.59 -43.33 63.03
CA LYS A 209 15.01 -43.47 64.38
C LYS A 209 15.14 -42.20 65.22
N GLU A 210 16.32 -41.58 65.26
CA GLU A 210 16.58 -40.40 66.10
C GLU A 210 15.73 -39.20 65.66
N GLY A 211 15.58 -38.98 64.36
CA GLY A 211 14.72 -37.92 63.84
C GLY A 211 13.24 -38.20 64.10
N LEU A 212 12.84 -39.48 64.00
CA LEU A 212 11.46 -39.88 64.23
C LEU A 212 11.06 -39.70 65.70
N GLU A 213 11.96 -39.98 66.65
CA GLU A 213 11.72 -39.70 68.06
C GLU A 213 11.57 -38.19 68.33
N LYS A 214 12.43 -37.36 67.73
CA LYS A 214 12.33 -35.89 67.82
C LYS A 214 11.02 -35.39 67.21
N ALA A 215 10.62 -35.90 66.05
CA ALA A 215 9.38 -35.54 65.38
C ALA A 215 8.14 -35.97 66.19
N ILE A 216 8.13 -37.17 66.77
CA ILE A 216 7.06 -37.65 67.65
C ILE A 216 6.97 -36.81 68.92
N ALA A 217 8.11 -36.35 69.47
CA ALA A 217 8.12 -35.43 70.61
C ALA A 217 7.48 -34.07 70.25
N MET A 218 7.84 -33.49 69.10
CA MET A 218 7.19 -32.27 68.59
C MET A 218 5.69 -32.46 68.37
N LEU A 219 5.29 -33.62 67.82
CA LEU A 219 3.90 -33.99 67.62
C LEU A 219 3.13 -34.10 68.94
N ARG A 220 3.78 -34.64 69.98
CA ARG A 220 3.22 -34.74 71.33
C ARG A 220 3.02 -33.38 71.98
N GLU A 221 3.98 -32.49 71.83
CA GLU A 221 3.92 -31.11 72.33
C GLU A 221 2.78 -30.33 71.64
N SER A 222 2.69 -30.43 70.31
CA SER A 222 1.72 -29.67 69.51
C SER A 222 0.28 -30.15 69.60
N THR A 223 0.08 -31.43 69.90
CA THR A 223 -1.25 -32.00 70.21
C THR A 223 -1.67 -31.75 71.66
N GLY A 224 -0.90 -30.96 72.43
CA GLY A 224 -1.23 -30.52 73.78
C GLY A 224 -1.12 -31.62 74.83
N SER A 225 -0.32 -32.66 74.59
CA SER A 225 -0.12 -33.78 75.51
C SER A 225 0.89 -33.46 76.63
N GLU A 226 1.53 -32.29 76.64
CA GLU A 226 2.33 -31.81 77.78
C GLU A 226 1.53 -30.86 78.68
N VAL A 227 0.82 -31.47 79.63
CA VAL A 227 0.23 -30.87 80.84
C VAL A 227 0.28 -32.00 81.90
N CYS A 228 1.02 -32.01 83.00
CA CYS A 228 1.98 -31.15 83.69
C CYS A 228 2.90 -32.10 84.49
N ARG A 229 4.23 -31.99 84.43
CA ARG A 229 5.09 -32.74 85.38
C ARG A 229 5.63 -31.93 86.55
N GLU A 230 5.53 -30.60 86.55
CA GLU A 230 6.09 -29.80 87.67
C GLU A 230 5.22 -28.57 87.98
N ASN A 231 4.02 -28.81 88.54
CA ASN A 231 3.38 -28.00 89.60
C ASN A 231 1.93 -28.44 89.79
N TRP A 232 1.71 -29.27 90.82
CA TRP A 232 0.39 -29.67 91.30
C TRP A 232 -0.19 -28.56 92.19
N PHE A 233 -1.16 -27.78 91.69
CA PHE A 233 -2.19 -27.16 92.53
C PHE A 233 -3.48 -26.98 91.68
N ASP A 234 -4.59 -27.47 92.22
CA ASP A 234 -6.00 -27.45 91.78
C ASP A 234 -6.45 -28.41 90.65
N ALA A 235 -7.32 -29.35 91.02
CA ALA A 235 -7.54 -30.64 90.33
C ALA A 235 -8.91 -30.83 89.63
N ASP A 236 -9.78 -29.83 89.50
CA ASP A 236 -11.17 -30.08 89.07
C ASP A 236 -11.57 -29.59 87.65
N GLU A 237 -10.82 -28.70 87.00
CA GLU A 237 -11.12 -28.25 85.62
C GLU A 237 -10.11 -28.74 84.56
N VAL A 238 -8.96 -29.30 84.99
CA VAL A 238 -7.89 -29.77 84.09
C VAL A 238 -8.18 -31.18 83.54
N GLY A 239 -9.05 -31.96 84.21
CA GLY A 239 -9.30 -33.36 83.88
C GLY A 239 -9.97 -33.61 82.52
N LEU A 240 -10.86 -32.72 82.06
CA LEU A 240 -11.58 -32.91 80.78
C LEU A 240 -10.75 -32.50 79.55
N MET A 241 -9.89 -31.48 79.68
CA MET A 241 -9.06 -30.95 78.59
C MET A 241 -7.79 -31.80 78.34
N VAL A 242 -7.26 -32.44 79.38
CA VAL A 242 -6.12 -33.37 79.25
C VAL A 242 -6.53 -34.68 78.56
N LEU A 243 -7.75 -35.17 78.80
CA LEU A 243 -8.27 -36.39 78.15
C LEU A 243 -8.51 -36.18 76.64
N SER A 244 -8.95 -34.99 76.22
CA SER A 244 -9.13 -34.68 74.79
C SER A 244 -7.79 -34.57 74.06
N ASN A 245 -6.76 -33.97 74.66
CA ASN A 245 -5.47 -33.77 73.98
C ASN A 245 -4.65 -35.07 73.87
N GLN A 246 -4.71 -35.92 74.89
CA GLN A 246 -4.09 -37.26 74.81
C GLN A 246 -4.77 -38.15 73.75
N SER A 247 -6.08 -37.96 73.53
CA SER A 247 -6.81 -38.66 72.47
C SER A 247 -6.37 -38.23 71.07
N LEU A 248 -6.06 -36.94 70.88
CA LEU A 248 -5.56 -36.39 69.60
C LEU A 248 -4.15 -36.90 69.27
N PHE A 249 -3.22 -36.86 70.24
CA PHE A 249 -1.88 -37.43 70.04
C PHE A 249 -1.95 -38.90 69.64
N ARG A 250 -2.76 -39.70 70.36
CA ARG A 250 -2.94 -41.12 70.07
C ARG A 250 -3.56 -41.33 68.69
N GLN A 251 -4.54 -40.51 68.29
CA GLN A 251 -5.14 -40.57 66.95
C GLN A 251 -4.13 -40.26 65.86
N SER A 252 -3.36 -39.17 65.97
CA SER A 252 -2.32 -38.81 65.00
C SER A 252 -1.24 -39.88 64.90
N LEU A 253 -0.85 -40.47 66.04
CA LEU A 253 0.14 -41.55 66.07
C LEU A 253 -0.40 -42.87 65.48
N GLN A 254 -1.69 -43.19 65.68
CA GLN A 254 -2.34 -44.33 65.04
C GLN A 254 -2.37 -44.17 63.52
N LYS A 255 -2.58 -42.94 63.05
CA LYS A 255 -2.59 -42.61 61.63
C LYS A 255 -1.19 -42.71 61.03
N LEU A 256 -0.16 -42.23 61.74
CA LEU A 256 1.24 -42.44 61.37
C LEU A 256 1.58 -43.95 61.30
N ALA A 257 1.17 -44.72 62.30
CA ALA A 257 1.37 -46.18 62.33
C ALA A 257 0.66 -46.87 61.16
N ALA A 258 -0.54 -46.42 60.79
CA ALA A 258 -1.28 -46.93 59.63
C ALA A 258 -0.58 -46.62 58.31
N VAL A 259 -0.06 -45.40 58.14
CA VAL A 259 0.73 -45.01 56.95
C VAL A 259 1.93 -45.93 56.79
N VAL A 260 2.76 -46.08 57.84
CA VAL A 260 3.95 -46.94 57.79
C VAL A 260 3.56 -48.41 57.62
N SER A 261 2.48 -48.86 58.27
CA SER A 261 2.00 -50.24 58.13
C SER A 261 1.55 -50.58 56.71
N ASN A 262 0.84 -49.67 56.04
CA ASN A 262 0.40 -49.87 54.66
C ASN A 262 1.61 -50.00 53.71
N ILE A 263 2.66 -49.20 53.92
CA ILE A 263 3.91 -49.30 53.15
C ILE A 263 4.61 -50.62 53.46
N CYS A 264 4.70 -51.04 54.72
CA CYS A 264 5.31 -52.31 55.09
C CYS A 264 4.55 -53.54 54.54
N LEU A 265 3.24 -53.44 54.32
CA LEU A 265 2.40 -54.51 53.77
C LEU A 265 2.49 -54.60 52.24
N SER A 266 2.70 -53.49 51.55
CA SER A 266 2.77 -53.42 50.10
C SER A 266 3.81 -52.39 49.64
N PRO A 267 5.12 -52.66 49.86
CA PRO A 267 6.19 -51.70 49.59
C PRO A 267 6.32 -51.34 48.10
N GLU A 268 5.89 -52.21 47.20
CA GLU A 268 5.85 -51.97 45.76
C GLU A 268 4.79 -50.93 45.35
N ASN A 269 3.74 -50.74 46.14
CA ASN A 269 2.64 -49.86 45.79
C ASN A 269 3.02 -48.38 46.00
N ALA A 270 3.24 -47.66 44.89
CA ALA A 270 3.60 -46.25 44.90
C ALA A 270 2.53 -45.35 45.56
N ALA A 271 1.25 -45.74 45.54
CA ALA A 271 0.18 -44.94 46.13
C ALA A 271 0.29 -44.79 47.66
N PHE A 272 0.96 -45.72 48.34
CA PHE A 272 1.24 -45.61 49.78
C PHE A 272 2.53 -44.83 50.09
N ARG A 273 3.41 -44.69 49.09
CA ARG A 273 4.69 -43.98 49.19
C ARG A 273 4.60 -42.54 48.71
N HIS A 274 3.49 -42.14 48.08
CA HIS A 274 3.20 -40.78 47.63
C HIS A 274 2.04 -40.20 48.44
N ILE A 275 2.28 -39.13 49.19
CA ILE A 275 1.26 -38.44 49.99
C ILE A 275 1.17 -37.00 49.49
N PRO A 276 0.09 -36.61 48.80
CA PRO A 276 -0.12 -35.21 48.42
C PRO A 276 -0.17 -34.33 49.66
N LYS A 277 0.54 -33.21 49.66
CA LYS A 277 0.63 -32.30 50.82
C LYS A 277 -0.72 -31.63 51.12
N ASP A 278 -1.54 -31.43 50.10
CA ASP A 278 -2.91 -30.90 50.15
C ASP A 278 -3.97 -31.96 50.51
N ASN A 279 -3.57 -33.21 50.78
CA ASN A 279 -4.51 -34.26 51.14
C ASN A 279 -5.23 -33.90 52.44
N VAL A 280 -6.53 -33.63 52.33
CA VAL A 280 -7.40 -33.18 53.43
C VAL A 280 -7.39 -34.15 54.60
N HIS A 281 -7.36 -35.46 54.34
CA HIS A 281 -7.34 -36.48 55.40
C HIS A 281 -6.00 -36.51 56.13
N PHE A 282 -4.91 -36.42 55.39
CA PHE A 282 -3.58 -36.33 55.99
C PHE A 282 -3.43 -35.04 56.82
N HIS A 283 -3.86 -33.89 56.27
CA HIS A 283 -3.76 -32.62 56.97
C HIS A 283 -4.61 -32.60 58.25
N ALA A 284 -5.87 -33.06 58.19
CA ALA A 284 -6.75 -33.09 59.35
C ALA A 284 -6.27 -34.05 60.46
N ASP A 285 -5.68 -35.20 60.11
CA ASP A 285 -5.29 -36.19 61.11
C ASP A 285 -3.84 -36.01 61.63
N LEU A 286 -2.94 -35.46 60.82
CA LEU A 286 -1.50 -35.42 61.13
C LEU A 286 -0.82 -34.12 60.68
N GLY A 287 -1.08 -33.64 59.45
CA GLY A 287 -0.36 -32.53 58.83
C GLY A 287 -0.65 -31.13 59.41
N GLN A 288 -1.73 -30.95 60.17
CA GLN A 288 -2.04 -29.68 60.86
C GLN A 288 -1.18 -29.46 62.12
N TYR A 289 -0.58 -30.52 62.67
CA TYR A 289 0.17 -30.46 63.92
C TYR A 289 1.68 -30.32 63.67
N VAL A 290 2.36 -29.49 64.48
CA VAL A 290 3.82 -29.38 64.46
C VAL A 290 4.41 -30.75 64.82
N GLY A 291 5.33 -31.29 64.03
CA GLY A 291 5.78 -32.68 64.19
C GLY A 291 5.14 -33.65 63.19
N GLY A 292 3.98 -33.34 62.61
CA GLY A 292 3.28 -34.23 61.69
C GLY A 292 4.01 -34.44 60.36
N HIS A 293 4.37 -33.35 59.67
CA HIS A 293 5.21 -33.39 58.47
C HIS A 293 6.61 -33.90 58.80
N GLN A 294 7.17 -33.46 59.92
CA GLN A 294 8.45 -33.89 60.46
C GLN A 294 8.55 -35.41 60.66
N CYS A 295 7.46 -36.07 61.07
CA CYS A 295 7.40 -37.52 61.19
C CYS A 295 7.55 -38.20 59.82
N LEU A 296 6.93 -37.66 58.76
CA LEU A 296 7.12 -38.17 57.41
C LEU A 296 8.56 -37.97 56.93
N LEU A 297 9.13 -36.78 57.13
CA LEU A 297 10.52 -36.49 56.76
C LEU A 297 11.50 -37.41 57.48
N ALA A 298 11.30 -37.64 58.78
CA ALA A 298 12.10 -38.58 59.56
C ALA A 298 11.99 -40.03 59.05
N LEU A 299 10.80 -40.45 58.60
CA LEU A 299 10.58 -41.75 57.95
C LEU A 299 11.26 -41.87 56.58
N GLY A 300 11.80 -40.78 56.04
CA GLY A 300 12.54 -40.75 54.77
C GLY A 300 11.75 -40.17 53.60
N PHE A 301 10.54 -39.67 53.83
CA PHE A 301 9.82 -38.95 52.79
C PHE A 301 10.57 -37.66 52.46
N LYS A 302 10.59 -37.31 51.17
CA LYS A 302 11.09 -36.01 50.70
C LYS A 302 9.93 -35.23 50.11
N GLU A 303 9.84 -33.95 50.42
CA GLU A 303 8.91 -33.06 49.74
C GLU A 303 9.46 -32.75 48.33
N LEU A 304 8.71 -33.13 47.30
CA LEU A 304 9.02 -32.89 45.90
C LEU A 304 7.85 -32.20 45.19
N GLN A 305 8.15 -31.48 44.11
CA GLN A 305 7.14 -30.90 43.24
C GLN A 305 6.86 -31.88 42.11
N GLN A 306 5.67 -32.46 42.11
CA GLN A 306 5.23 -33.28 40.99
C GLN A 306 4.77 -32.33 39.88
N VAL A 307 5.50 -32.35 38.76
CA VAL A 307 5.12 -31.64 37.53
C VAL A 307 4.11 -32.51 36.81
N ASP A 308 2.84 -32.38 37.15
CA ASP A 308 1.73 -32.99 36.41
C ASP A 308 1.16 -31.99 35.39
N ASP A 309 0.50 -32.46 34.33
CA ASP A 309 0.15 -31.66 33.13
C ASP A 309 -0.83 -30.48 33.38
N THR A 310 -1.34 -30.30 34.60
CA THR A 310 -2.34 -29.27 34.91
C THR A 310 -1.88 -28.25 35.96
N GLU A 311 -1.28 -28.66 37.08
CA GLU A 311 -0.71 -27.73 38.08
C GLU A 311 0.40 -28.41 38.92
N PRO A 312 1.49 -27.72 39.28
CA PRO A 312 2.54 -28.29 40.11
C PRO A 312 2.03 -28.50 41.55
N LYS A 313 2.04 -29.76 42.02
CA LYS A 313 1.60 -30.11 43.38
C LYS A 313 2.77 -30.57 44.23
N ALA A 314 2.81 -30.11 45.49
CA ALA A 314 3.76 -30.60 46.48
C ALA A 314 3.31 -31.98 46.99
N VAL A 315 4.20 -32.97 46.90
CA VAL A 315 3.93 -34.35 47.29
C VAL A 315 5.10 -34.84 48.15
N PHE A 316 4.79 -35.50 49.26
CA PHE A 316 5.77 -36.25 50.03
C PHE A 316 5.98 -37.61 49.37
N ILE A 317 7.21 -37.89 48.97
CA ILE A 317 7.58 -39.11 48.25
C ILE A 317 8.62 -39.89 49.06
N LEU A 318 8.32 -41.16 49.31
CA LEU A 318 9.23 -42.12 49.94
C LEU A 318 9.76 -43.08 48.87
N GLU A 319 10.79 -42.67 48.14
CA GLU A 319 11.49 -43.52 47.19
C GLU A 319 12.90 -43.85 47.69
N PRO A 320 13.26 -45.14 47.78
CA PRO A 320 14.65 -45.51 47.97
C PRO A 320 15.42 -45.24 46.68
N ASP A 321 16.65 -44.77 46.82
CA ASP A 321 17.54 -44.50 45.70
C ASP A 321 18.04 -45.82 45.10
N LEU A 322 17.26 -46.36 44.16
CA LEU A 322 17.54 -47.62 43.47
C LEU A 322 18.61 -47.47 42.38
N SER A 323 19.15 -46.27 42.16
CA SER A 323 20.00 -46.00 41.01
C SER A 323 21.43 -46.53 41.17
N GLU A 324 21.89 -46.76 42.41
CA GLU A 324 23.30 -47.11 42.69
C GLU A 324 23.50 -48.40 43.52
N ASP A 325 22.50 -48.88 44.28
CA ASP A 325 22.66 -50.05 45.17
C ASP A 325 21.41 -50.95 45.18
N PHE A 326 21.57 -52.20 44.74
CA PHE A 326 20.49 -53.20 44.73
C PHE A 326 20.09 -53.67 46.13
N ASP A 327 21.01 -53.58 47.12
CA ASP A 327 20.74 -53.93 48.51
C ASP A 327 20.11 -52.76 49.30
N ALA A 328 20.12 -51.55 48.75
CA ALA A 328 19.53 -50.37 49.38
C ALA A 328 18.02 -50.52 49.62
N TRP A 329 17.30 -51.25 48.76
CA TRP A 329 15.87 -51.51 48.97
C TRP A 329 15.62 -52.34 50.23
N SER A 330 16.42 -53.40 50.45
CA SER A 330 16.28 -54.26 51.62
C SER A 330 16.67 -53.51 52.90
N ASN A 331 17.75 -52.74 52.87
CA ASN A 331 18.19 -51.93 54.02
C ASN A 331 17.14 -50.87 54.38
N TRP A 332 16.63 -50.13 53.38
CA TRP A 332 15.56 -49.15 53.56
C TRP A 332 14.30 -49.80 54.16
N PHE A 333 13.91 -50.96 53.64
CA PHE A 333 12.70 -51.64 54.11
C PHE A 333 12.84 -52.17 55.54
N ASP A 334 14.03 -52.68 55.91
CA ASP A 334 14.30 -53.12 57.27
C ASP A 334 14.34 -51.93 58.25
N GLU A 335 14.98 -50.82 57.88
CA GLU A 335 14.93 -49.57 58.67
C GLU A 335 13.49 -49.07 58.85
N LEU A 336 12.65 -49.15 57.81
CA LEU A 336 11.24 -48.78 57.89
C LEU A 336 10.45 -49.68 58.85
N LYS A 337 10.72 -50.99 58.91
CA LYS A 337 10.12 -51.89 59.89
C LYS A 337 10.54 -51.55 61.32
N GLU A 338 11.79 -51.17 61.52
CA GLU A 338 12.25 -50.75 62.83
C GLU A 338 11.59 -49.44 63.26
N MET A 339 11.46 -48.48 62.34
CA MET A 339 10.71 -47.23 62.57
C MET A 339 9.22 -47.50 62.82
N LYS A 340 8.61 -48.47 62.12
CA LYS A 340 7.25 -48.94 62.40
C LYS A 340 7.12 -49.44 63.84
N SER A 341 8.02 -50.33 64.27
CA SER A 341 8.04 -50.87 65.63
C SER A 341 8.20 -49.76 66.67
N LEU A 342 9.03 -48.76 66.38
CA LEU A 342 9.18 -47.58 67.22
C LEU A 342 7.87 -46.81 67.35
N VAL A 343 7.17 -46.51 66.24
CA VAL A 343 5.86 -45.81 66.27
C VAL A 343 4.83 -46.62 67.06
N GLU A 344 4.74 -47.93 66.82
CA GLU A 344 3.82 -48.83 67.52
C GLU A 344 4.11 -48.91 69.03
N SER A 345 5.38 -48.83 69.44
CA SER A 345 5.76 -48.83 70.86
C SER A 345 5.33 -47.57 71.63
N LYS A 346 5.02 -46.48 70.92
CA LYS A 346 4.62 -45.19 71.51
C LYS A 346 3.09 -45.02 71.57
N LEU A 347 2.32 -45.97 71.02
CA LEU A 347 0.85 -46.09 71.12
C LEU A 347 0.42 -46.77 72.43
#